data_AF-A0A105W1W1-F1
#
_entry.id   AF-A0A105W1W1-F1
#
_cell.length_a   1.000
_cell.length_b   1.000
_cell.length_c   1.000
_cell.angle_alpha   90.00
_cell.angle_beta   90.00
_cell.angle_gamma   90.00
#
_symmetry.space_group_name_H-M   'P 1'
#
loop_
_entity.id
_entity.type
_entity.pdbx_description
1 polymer ?
#
loop_
_entity_poly.entity_id
_entity_poly.type
_entity_poly.pdbx_seq_one_letter_code
_entity_poly.pdbx_strand_id
1 'polypeptide(L)'
;MFPNPITTERAADFWSDRQLQQFNDAADAEAQRAELIAQMAKERLKAKLATLSDDDLVGGMHSVTQQKHGAALRAAFRESPEALGDLVMSIIVHAMAEDAELEAERSLDGERPRFDNAICSSCGQRFGPGFSGFSHCADHIGRRPHLEV
;
A
#
# COMPACT_ATOMS: atom_id res chain seq x y z
N MET A 1 -50.49 5.48 35.37
CA MET A 1 -49.62 6.40 34.63
C MET A 1 -48.31 5.68 34.41
N PHE A 2 -48.10 5.11 33.22
CA PHE A 2 -46.88 4.37 32.91
C PHE A 2 -45.75 5.37 32.64
N PRO A 3 -44.55 5.21 33.22
CA PRO A 3 -43.42 6.10 32.94
C PRO A 3 -42.92 5.86 31.51
N ASN A 4 -42.76 6.95 30.75
CA ASN A 4 -42.16 6.91 29.41
C ASN A 4 -40.66 6.56 29.51
N PRO A 5 -40.13 5.68 28.65
CA PRO A 5 -38.70 5.37 28.61
C PRO A 5 -37.93 6.56 28.03
N ILE A 6 -36.99 7.13 28.79
CA ILE A 6 -36.19 8.32 28.42
C ILE A 6 -34.76 7.94 27.96
N THR A 7 -34.53 6.71 27.48
CA THR A 7 -33.16 6.16 27.40
C THR A 7 -32.68 5.74 26.00
N THR A 8 -33.45 5.90 24.93
CA THR A 8 -33.05 5.39 23.60
C THR A 8 -32.45 6.44 22.66
N GLU A 9 -32.88 7.71 22.72
CA GLU A 9 -32.39 8.76 21.81
C GLU A 9 -30.89 9.07 22.05
N ARG A 10 -30.49 9.28 23.31
CA ARG A 10 -29.07 9.49 23.67
C ARG A 10 -28.16 8.30 23.38
N ALA A 11 -28.69 7.09 23.42
CA ALA A 11 -27.92 5.90 23.09
C ALA A 11 -27.66 5.84 21.58
N ALA A 12 -28.68 6.12 20.76
CA ALA A 12 -28.54 6.19 19.31
C ALA A 12 -27.52 7.26 18.87
N ASP A 13 -27.57 8.46 19.46
CA ASP A 13 -26.62 9.55 19.19
C ASP A 13 -25.17 9.16 19.56
N PHE A 14 -24.98 8.49 20.69
CA PHE A 14 -23.66 8.01 21.11
C PHE A 14 -23.08 6.97 20.15
N TRP A 15 -23.92 6.07 19.63
CA TRP A 15 -23.49 5.08 18.63
C TRP A 15 -23.19 5.74 17.27
N SER A 16 -23.98 6.74 16.85
CA SER A 16 -23.70 7.48 15.61
C SER A 16 -22.43 8.32 15.69
N ASP A 17 -22.19 8.99 16.82
CA ASP A 17 -20.98 9.80 17.02
C ASP A 17 -19.73 8.92 17.03
N ARG A 18 -19.78 7.76 17.69
CA ARG A 18 -18.68 6.79 17.66
C ARG A 18 -18.45 6.24 16.25
N GLN A 19 -19.51 5.94 15.50
CA GLN A 19 -19.38 5.45 14.12
C GLN A 19 -18.78 6.52 13.21
N LEU A 20 -19.16 7.79 13.37
CA LEU A 20 -18.59 8.91 12.64
C LEU A 20 -17.11 9.10 13.00
N GLN A 21 -16.76 9.01 14.29
CA GLN A 21 -15.37 9.08 14.74
C GLN A 21 -14.53 7.96 14.12
N GLN A 22 -15.03 6.72 14.11
CA GLN A 22 -14.35 5.60 13.47
C GLN A 22 -14.12 5.81 11.97
N PHE A 23 -15.09 6.42 11.27
CA PHE A 23 -14.94 6.75 9.86
C PHE A 23 -13.87 7.82 9.63
N ASN A 24 -13.88 8.89 10.42
CA ASN A 24 -12.88 9.95 10.34
C ASN A 24 -11.48 9.42 10.66
N ASP A 25 -11.34 8.62 11.72
CA ASP A 25 -10.07 8.00 12.11
C ASP A 25 -9.55 7.07 11.00
N ALA A 26 -10.44 6.32 10.33
CA ALA A 26 -10.07 5.47 9.20
C ALA A 26 -9.61 6.28 7.97
N ALA A 27 -10.31 7.38 7.65
CA ALA A 27 -9.95 8.27 6.56
C ALA A 27 -8.60 8.96 6.81
N ASP A 28 -8.35 9.42 8.03
CA ASP A 28 -7.07 10.03 8.42
C ASP A 28 -5.92 9.02 8.34
N ALA A 29 -6.16 7.76 8.75
CA ALA A 29 -5.17 6.70 8.62
C ALA A 29 -4.87 6.35 7.15
N GLU A 30 -5.87 6.35 6.28
CA GLU A 30 -5.69 6.14 4.84
C GLU A 30 -4.90 7.28 4.20
N ALA A 31 -5.20 8.54 4.55
CA ALA A 31 -4.47 9.71 4.08
C ALA A 31 -2.99 9.68 4.53
N GLN A 32 -2.73 9.34 5.79
CA GLN A 32 -1.36 9.17 6.30
C GLN A 32 -0.61 8.05 5.55
N ARG A 33 -1.29 6.94 5.25
CA ARG A 33 -0.70 5.85 4.46
C ARG A 33 -0.38 6.30 3.04
N ALA A 34 -1.30 7.00 2.37
CA ALA A 34 -1.08 7.52 1.02
C ALA A 34 0.12 8.49 0.97
N GLU A 35 0.25 9.37 1.96
CA GLU A 35 1.39 10.29 2.06
C GLU A 35 2.71 9.53 2.25
N LEU A 36 2.74 8.49 3.10
CA LEU A 36 3.93 7.65 3.29
C LEU A 36 4.31 6.91 2.00
N ILE A 37 3.33 6.37 1.26
CA ILE A 37 3.57 5.73 -0.04
C ILE A 37 4.19 6.73 -1.01
N ALA A 38 3.63 7.94 -1.12
CA ALA A 38 4.13 8.95 -2.02
C ALA A 38 5.58 9.35 -1.68
N GLN A 39 5.91 9.50 -0.40
CA GLN A 39 7.28 9.78 0.06
C GLN A 39 8.24 8.64 -0.28
N MET A 40 7.85 7.39 0.00
CA MET A 40 8.65 6.21 -0.32
C MET A 40 8.86 6.03 -1.83
N ALA A 41 7.80 6.21 -2.62
CA ALA A 41 7.84 6.12 -4.08
C ALA A 41 8.78 7.18 -4.67
N LYS A 42 8.71 8.42 -4.16
CA LYS A 42 9.61 9.51 -4.58
C LYS A 42 11.07 9.20 -4.32
N GLU A 43 11.42 8.71 -3.12
CA GLU A 43 12.80 8.35 -2.80
C GLU A 43 13.29 7.15 -3.63
N ARG A 44 12.41 6.18 -3.92
CA ARG A 44 12.75 5.05 -4.79
C ARG A 44 12.95 5.45 -6.24
N LEU A 45 12.07 6.29 -6.79
CA LEU A 45 12.23 6.82 -8.13
C LEU A 45 13.56 7.58 -8.26
N LYS A 46 13.89 8.42 -7.27
CA LYS A 46 15.17 9.12 -7.21
C LYS A 46 16.35 8.17 -7.19
N ALA A 47 16.27 7.07 -6.43
CA ALA A 47 17.30 6.04 -6.40
C ALA A 47 17.44 5.34 -7.77
N LYS A 48 16.33 4.92 -8.38
CA LYS A 48 16.31 4.29 -9.71
C LYS A 48 16.89 5.20 -10.78
N LEU A 49 16.55 6.49 -10.77
CA LEU A 49 17.13 7.47 -11.70
C LEU A 49 18.63 7.69 -11.48
N ALA A 50 19.12 7.59 -10.24
CA ALA A 50 20.55 7.72 -9.94
C ALA A 50 21.36 6.49 -10.39
N THR A 51 20.74 5.30 -10.42
CA THR A 51 21.35 4.04 -10.86
C THR A 51 20.62 3.48 -12.08
N LEU A 52 20.35 4.34 -13.06
CA LEU A 52 19.59 3.99 -14.26
C LEU A 52 20.19 2.78 -14.97
N SER A 53 19.39 1.74 -15.17
CA SER A 53 19.81 0.49 -15.82
C SER A 53 19.24 0.35 -17.23
N ASP A 54 19.85 -0.51 -18.04
CA ASP A 54 19.35 -0.85 -19.39
C ASP A 54 17.94 -1.48 -19.33
N ASP A 55 17.66 -2.26 -18.29
CA ASP A 55 16.34 -2.87 -18.07
C ASP A 55 15.26 -1.81 -17.82
N ASP A 56 15.57 -0.72 -17.11
CA ASP A 56 14.64 0.39 -16.88
C ASP A 56 14.29 1.12 -18.18
N LEU A 57 15.31 1.33 -19.04
CA LEU A 57 15.14 1.97 -20.34
C LEU A 57 14.28 1.11 -21.28
N VAL A 58 14.59 -0.18 -21.38
CA VAL A 58 13.87 -1.12 -22.24
C VAL A 58 12.45 -1.37 -21.72
N GLY A 59 12.28 -1.50 -20.40
CA GLY A 59 10.98 -1.64 -19.75
C GLY A 59 10.07 -0.43 -19.98
N GLY A 60 10.60 0.79 -19.77
CA GLY A 60 9.88 2.03 -20.05
C GLY A 60 9.49 2.17 -21.53
N MET A 61 10.39 1.82 -22.44
CA MET A 61 10.11 1.75 -23.88
C MET A 61 9.01 0.74 -24.24
N HIS A 62 8.94 -0.40 -23.55
CA HIS A 62 7.88 -1.38 -23.76
C HIS A 62 6.49 -0.84 -23.34
N SER A 63 6.43 0.02 -22.33
CA SER A 63 5.19 0.72 -21.91
C SER A 63 4.60 1.62 -23.01
N VAL A 64 5.44 2.22 -23.87
CA VAL A 64 5.02 3.01 -25.05
C VAL A 64 4.05 2.22 -25.94
N THR A 65 4.25 0.91 -26.05
CA THR A 65 3.39 0.02 -26.85
C THR A 65 2.05 -0.30 -26.19
N GLN A 66 1.95 -0.17 -24.87
CA GLN A 66 0.76 -0.53 -24.09
C GLN A 66 -0.15 0.69 -23.79
N GLN A 67 0.41 1.90 -23.71
CA GLN A 67 -0.30 3.10 -23.22
C GLN A 67 -0.79 4.12 -24.29
N LYS A 68 -1.06 3.73 -25.53
CA LYS A 68 -1.56 4.65 -26.60
C LYS A 68 -0.62 5.81 -27.00
N HIS A 69 0.66 5.77 -26.63
CA HIS A 69 1.63 6.82 -26.99
C HIS A 69 2.04 6.82 -28.47
N GLY A 70 1.64 5.82 -29.25
CA GLY A 70 2.06 5.69 -30.66
C GLY A 70 1.68 6.88 -31.57
N ALA A 71 0.60 7.61 -31.26
CA ALA A 71 0.26 8.84 -31.98
C ALA A 71 1.21 10.00 -31.61
N ALA A 72 1.48 10.20 -30.32
CA ALA A 72 2.41 11.21 -29.82
C ALA A 72 3.84 10.93 -30.28
N LEU A 73 4.29 9.67 -30.24
CA LEU A 73 5.61 9.24 -30.68
C LEU A 73 5.85 9.57 -32.16
N ARG A 74 4.84 9.29 -33.01
CA ARG A 74 4.92 9.64 -34.44
C ARG A 74 4.88 11.14 -34.70
N ALA A 75 4.20 11.91 -33.85
CA ALA A 75 4.18 13.36 -33.95
C ALA A 75 5.56 13.94 -33.58
N ALA A 76 6.09 13.55 -32.43
CA ALA A 76 7.40 13.98 -31.94
C ALA A 76 8.54 13.61 -32.90
N PHE A 77 8.52 12.40 -33.47
CA PHE A 77 9.50 11.96 -34.47
C PHE A 77 9.55 12.86 -35.72
N ARG A 78 8.41 13.41 -36.13
CA ARG A 78 8.32 14.30 -37.31
C ARG A 78 8.68 15.75 -36.98
N GLU A 79 8.59 16.12 -35.71
CA GLU A 79 8.86 17.47 -35.25
C GLU A 79 10.37 17.71 -35.14
N SER A 80 11.06 16.98 -34.26
CA SER A 80 12.51 17.10 -34.12
C SER A 80 13.11 15.95 -33.29
N PRO A 81 14.44 15.72 -33.36
CA PRO A 81 15.14 14.81 -32.47
C PRO A 81 14.96 15.17 -30.99
N GLU A 82 14.92 16.46 -30.65
CA GLU A 82 14.74 16.95 -29.28
C GLU A 82 13.33 16.60 -28.76
N ALA A 83 12.28 16.87 -29.54
CA ALA A 83 10.91 16.55 -29.17
C ALA A 83 10.70 15.04 -28.97
N LEU A 84 11.36 14.22 -29.80
CA LEU A 84 11.37 12.77 -29.63
C LEU A 84 12.08 12.35 -28.35
N GLY A 85 13.24 12.94 -28.07
CA GLY A 85 14.01 12.68 -26.85
C GLY A 85 13.22 13.02 -25.59
N ASP A 86 12.59 14.19 -25.56
CA ASP A 86 11.78 14.65 -24.44
C ASP A 86 10.59 13.72 -24.17
N LEU A 87 9.89 13.29 -25.22
CA LEU A 87 8.76 12.37 -25.09
C LEU A 87 9.20 10.99 -24.61
N VAL A 88 10.28 10.44 -25.15
CA VAL A 88 10.79 9.12 -24.73
C VAL A 88 11.22 9.18 -23.26
N MET A 89 11.94 10.23 -22.86
CA MET A 89 12.33 10.44 -21.48
C MET A 89 11.11 10.54 -20.56
N SER A 90 10.06 11.27 -20.95
CA SER A 90 8.85 11.40 -20.13
C SER A 90 8.15 10.04 -19.95
N ILE A 91 8.08 9.22 -20.99
CA ILE A 91 7.44 7.90 -20.91
C ILE A 91 8.21 6.96 -20.00
N ILE A 92 9.54 6.95 -20.11
CA ILE A 92 10.40 6.12 -19.24
C ILE A 92 10.23 6.54 -17.78
N VAL A 93 10.33 7.84 -17.48
CA VAL A 93 10.17 8.35 -16.11
C VAL A 93 8.78 8.05 -15.56
N HIS A 94 7.73 8.16 -16.37
CA HIS A 94 6.37 7.80 -15.96
C HIS A 94 6.26 6.32 -15.61
N ALA A 95 6.77 5.43 -16.46
CA ALA A 95 6.74 3.99 -16.19
C ALA A 95 7.53 3.62 -14.93
N MET A 96 8.69 4.26 -14.71
CA MET A 96 9.49 4.07 -13.49
C MET A 96 8.78 4.60 -12.24
N ALA A 97 8.01 5.69 -12.36
CA ALA A 97 7.22 6.25 -11.27
C ALA A 97 6.08 5.30 -10.86
N GLU A 98 5.32 4.77 -11.82
CA GLU A 98 4.25 3.78 -11.57
C GLU A 98 4.83 2.54 -10.86
N ASP A 99 5.98 2.05 -11.30
CA ASP A 99 6.65 0.90 -10.67
C ASP A 99 7.16 1.23 -9.25
N ALA A 100 7.71 2.42 -9.03
CA ALA A 100 8.15 2.87 -7.71
C ALA A 100 6.98 3.00 -6.72
N GLU A 101 5.80 3.46 -7.17
CA GLU A 101 4.57 3.51 -6.37
C GLU A 101 4.12 2.10 -5.96
N LEU A 102 4.03 1.17 -6.93
CA LEU A 102 3.65 -0.22 -6.67
C LEU A 102 4.62 -0.91 -5.70
N GLU A 103 5.92 -0.69 -5.84
CA GLU A 103 6.90 -1.20 -4.89
C GLU A 103 6.70 -0.59 -3.49
N ALA A 104 6.43 0.71 -3.40
CA ALA A 104 6.24 1.41 -2.12
C ALA A 104 5.02 0.85 -1.37
N GLU A 105 3.90 0.66 -2.07
CA GLU A 105 2.71 0.00 -1.54
C GLU A 105 3.01 -1.40 -1.00
N ARG A 106 3.68 -2.23 -1.81
CA ARG A 106 4.08 -3.59 -1.42
C ARG A 106 4.96 -3.63 -0.18
N SER A 107 5.73 -2.57 0.07
CA SER A 107 6.64 -2.51 1.22
C SER A 107 5.89 -2.23 2.51
N LEU A 108 4.91 -1.31 2.49
CA LEU A 108 4.05 -1.07 3.64
C LEU A 108 3.18 -2.29 3.97
N ASP A 109 2.69 -2.99 2.96
CA ASP A 109 1.89 -4.21 3.16
C ASP A 109 2.73 -5.40 3.62
N GLY A 110 4.00 -5.47 3.19
CA GLY A 110 4.94 -6.51 3.59
C GLY A 110 5.42 -6.40 5.04
N GLU A 111 5.45 -5.20 5.61
CA GLU A 111 5.87 -4.96 7.00
C GLU A 111 4.76 -5.19 8.02
N ARG A 112 3.48 -5.18 7.60
CA ARG A 112 2.34 -5.40 8.50
C ARG A 112 2.09 -6.91 8.70
N PRO A 113 1.99 -7.39 9.96
CA PRO A 113 1.65 -8.80 10.21
C PRO A 113 0.31 -9.16 9.56
N ARG A 114 0.27 -10.30 8.87
CA ARG A 114 -0.95 -10.80 8.19
C ARG A 114 -2.07 -11.16 9.16
N PHE A 115 -1.71 -11.59 10.37
CA PHE A 115 -2.63 -12.03 11.39
C PHE A 115 -2.39 -11.20 12.65
N ASP A 116 -3.46 -10.64 13.23
CA ASP A 116 -3.39 -9.91 14.49
C ASP A 116 -2.98 -10.83 15.65
N ASN A 117 -3.25 -12.13 15.54
CA ASN A 117 -2.80 -13.15 16.48
C ASN A 117 -2.53 -14.48 15.76
N ALA A 118 -1.28 -14.94 15.81
CA ALA A 118 -0.91 -16.29 15.42
C ALA A 118 -1.16 -17.26 16.59
N ILE A 119 -1.80 -18.39 16.30
CA ILE A 119 -2.18 -19.41 17.30
C ILE A 119 -1.67 -20.76 16.83
N CYS A 120 -1.20 -21.61 17.74
CA CYS A 120 -0.91 -23.01 17.46
C CYS A 120 -2.18 -23.84 17.49
N SER A 121 -2.57 -24.45 16.36
CA SER A 121 -3.78 -25.28 16.32
C SER A 121 -3.67 -26.57 17.14
N SER A 122 -2.44 -27.05 17.41
CA SER A 122 -2.20 -28.25 18.22
C SER A 122 -2.25 -28.01 19.73
N CYS A 123 -1.74 -26.89 20.25
CA CYS A 123 -1.67 -26.63 21.71
C CYS A 123 -2.46 -25.40 22.17
N GLY A 124 -3.03 -24.63 21.24
CA GLY A 124 -3.86 -23.46 21.53
C GLY A 124 -3.10 -22.21 21.98
N GLN A 125 -1.77 -22.26 22.08
CA GLN A 125 -0.95 -21.12 22.50
C GLN A 125 -1.05 -19.97 21.51
N ARG A 126 -1.21 -18.75 22.03
CA ARG A 126 -1.24 -17.50 21.27
C ARG A 126 0.13 -16.85 21.27
N PHE A 127 0.56 -16.26 20.16
CA PHE A 127 1.92 -15.70 20.01
C PHE A 127 1.94 -14.21 19.67
N GLY A 128 0.77 -13.56 19.60
CA GLY A 128 0.66 -12.19 19.11
C GLY A 128 0.67 -12.09 17.58
N PRO A 129 0.77 -10.88 17.03
CA PRO A 129 0.74 -10.66 15.59
C PRO A 129 1.85 -11.42 14.84
N GLY A 130 1.54 -11.90 13.64
CA GLY A 130 2.49 -12.68 12.86
C GLY A 130 2.16 -12.76 11.37
N PHE A 131 3.12 -13.24 10.59
CA PHE A 131 2.99 -13.40 9.14
C PHE A 131 2.51 -14.79 8.72
N SER A 132 2.49 -15.75 9.66
CA SER A 132 2.08 -17.14 9.46
C SER A 132 1.44 -17.70 10.72
N GLY A 133 0.49 -18.63 10.57
CA GLY A 133 -0.03 -19.43 11.66
C GLY A 133 0.90 -20.60 12.02
N PHE A 134 0.63 -21.26 13.15
CA PHE A 134 1.35 -22.47 13.57
C PHE A 134 0.37 -23.64 13.60
N SER A 135 0.73 -24.77 12.97
CA SER A 135 -0.12 -25.95 12.97
C SER A 135 0.28 -26.92 14.08
N HIS A 136 1.59 -27.10 14.27
CA HIS A 136 2.15 -27.99 15.27
C HIS A 136 3.04 -27.25 16.26
N CYS A 137 3.26 -27.84 17.44
CA CYS A 137 4.14 -27.25 18.46
C CYS A 137 5.58 -27.03 17.98
N ALA A 138 6.02 -27.81 16.98
CA ALA A 138 7.34 -27.65 16.35
C ALA A 138 7.44 -26.42 15.45
N ASP A 139 6.32 -25.87 14.98
CA ASP A 139 6.33 -24.75 14.04
C ASP A 139 6.66 -23.42 14.74
N HIS A 140 6.54 -23.36 16.06
CA HIS A 140 6.79 -22.16 16.87
C HIS A 140 8.00 -22.28 17.79
N ILE A 141 9.00 -23.11 17.43
CA ILE A 141 10.25 -23.25 18.20
C ILE A 141 10.92 -21.88 18.37
N GLY A 142 11.22 -21.50 19.63
CA GLY A 142 11.86 -20.24 19.97
C GLY A 142 10.91 -19.02 20.08
N ARG A 143 9.62 -19.18 19.80
CA ARG A 143 8.60 -18.13 20.04
C ARG A 143 8.04 -18.22 21.46
N ARG A 144 7.86 -17.06 22.10
CA ARG A 144 7.25 -16.97 23.43
C ARG A 144 5.73 -16.78 23.29
N PRO A 145 4.90 -17.58 23.99
CA PRO A 145 3.47 -17.36 24.00
C PRO A 145 3.13 -16.02 24.68
N HIS A 146 2.15 -15.32 24.13
CA HIS A 146 1.55 -14.14 24.75
C HIS A 146 0.57 -14.62 25.82
N LEU A 147 1.00 -14.57 27.08
CA LEU A 147 0.14 -14.83 28.22
C LEU A 147 -0.66 -13.55 28.51
N GLU A 148 -1.94 -13.53 28.15
CA GLU A 148 -2.87 -12.51 28.63
C GLU A 148 -3.06 -12.74 30.14
N VAL A 149 -2.77 -11.71 30.95
CA VAL A 149 -3.02 -11.68 32.41
C VAL A 149 -4.42 -11.13 32.65
#